data_AF-A0A497R812-F1
#
_entry.id   AF-A0A497R812-F1
#
_cell.length_a   1.000
_cell.length_b   1.000
_cell.length_c   1.000
_cell.angle_alpha   90.00
_cell.angle_beta   90.00
_cell.angle_gamma   90.00
#
_symmetry.space_group_name_H-M   'P 1'
#
loop_
_entity.id
_entity.type
_entity.pdbx_description
1 polymer ?
#
loop_
_entity_poly.entity_id
_entity_poly.type
_entity_poly.pdbx_seq_one_letter_code
_entity_poly.pdbx_strand_id
1 'polypeptide(L)'
;MEFCDKCGSLMKPVKEEKGAFLVCGSCGKKIKLTKSKSQSYKLTQRIPHTEKEKLEVTEIRKIPQLSEEEREELEDYYGDMLEQMDYD
;
A
#
# COMPACT_ATOMS: atom_id res chain seq x y z
N MET A 1 -28.35 -7.41 0.66
CA MET A 1 -28.07 -6.22 -0.19
C MET A 1 -29.42 -5.59 -0.51
N GLU A 2 -29.59 -4.29 -0.31
CA GLU A 2 -30.86 -3.58 -0.50
C GLU A 2 -30.67 -2.41 -1.47
N PHE A 3 -31.66 -2.16 -2.32
CA PHE A 3 -31.69 -1.08 -3.31
C PHE A 3 -32.64 0.03 -2.86
N CYS A 4 -32.41 1.25 -3.32
CA CYS A 4 -33.28 2.37 -2.98
C CYS A 4 -34.53 2.40 -3.87
N ASP A 5 -35.72 2.44 -3.25
CA ASP A 5 -37.01 2.49 -3.96
C ASP A 5 -37.17 3.72 -4.88
N LYS A 6 -36.43 4.80 -4.64
CA LYS A 6 -36.56 6.06 -5.40
C LYS A 6 -35.69 6.11 -6.65
N CYS A 7 -34.52 5.47 -6.64
CA CYS A 7 -33.52 5.65 -7.68
C CYS A 7 -32.88 4.34 -8.14
N GLY A 8 -33.22 3.20 -7.53
CA GLY A 8 -32.65 1.89 -7.86
C GLY A 8 -31.18 1.70 -7.47
N SER A 9 -30.52 2.71 -6.91
CA SER A 9 -29.11 2.62 -6.50
C SER A 9 -28.91 1.67 -5.31
N LEU A 10 -27.80 0.94 -5.31
CA LEU A 10 -27.42 0.05 -4.22
C LEU A 10 -27.12 0.85 -2.94
N MET A 11 -27.76 0.48 -1.84
CA MET A 11 -27.58 1.16 -0.56
C MET A 11 -26.32 0.67 0.16
N LYS A 12 -25.60 1.59 0.80
CA LYS A 12 -24.34 1.30 1.51
C LYS A 12 -24.58 1.30 3.02
N PRO A 13 -24.13 0.27 3.76
CA PRO A 13 -24.19 0.26 5.22
C PRO A 13 -23.15 1.24 5.81
N VAL A 14 -23.61 2.14 6.66
CA VAL A 14 -22.81 3.15 7.38
C VAL A 14 -23.04 2.95 8.87
N LYS A 15 -21.96 2.95 9.65
CA LYS A 15 -22.02 2.87 11.11
C LYS A 15 -21.94 4.29 11.69
N GLU A 16 -23.01 4.74 12.34
CA GLU A 16 -23.04 5.98 13.11
C GLU A 16 -23.11 5.65 14.62
N GLU A 17 -22.89 6.63 15.51
CA GLU A 17 -22.89 6.43 16.97
C GLU A 17 -24.18 5.78 17.50
N LYS A 18 -25.32 6.07 16.86
CA LYS A 18 -26.65 5.56 17.23
C LYS A 18 -27.05 4.25 16.56
N GLY A 19 -26.14 3.61 15.81
CA GLY A 19 -26.34 2.30 15.18
C GLY A 19 -25.92 2.23 13.71
N ALA A 20 -26.24 1.12 13.06
CA ALA A 20 -26.00 0.93 11.63
C ALA A 20 -27.18 1.46 10.81
N PHE A 21 -26.89 2.16 9.72
CA PHE A 21 -27.86 2.70 8.78
C PHE A 21 -27.49 2.30 7.35
N LEU A 22 -28.48 2.06 6.49
CA LEU A 22 -28.30 2.01 5.05
C LEU A 22 -28.51 3.39 4.47
N VAL A 23 -27.53 3.90 3.73
CA VAL A 23 -27.60 5.21 3.09
C VAL A 23 -27.56 5.04 1.57
N CYS A 24 -28.51 5.68 0.88
CA CYS A 24 -28.47 5.79 -0.57
C CYS A 24 -27.52 6.93 -0.97
N GLY A 25 -26.50 6.63 -1.78
CA GLY A 25 -25.55 7.63 -2.27
C GLY A 25 -26.14 8.63 -3.27
N SER A 26 -27.24 8.29 -3.97
CA SER A 26 -27.82 9.14 -5.01
C SER A 26 -28.92 10.08 -4.50
N CYS A 27 -29.73 9.64 -3.52
CA CYS A 27 -30.88 10.43 -3.03
C CYS A 27 -30.81 10.77 -1.53
N GLY A 28 -29.83 10.25 -0.79
CA GLY A 28 -29.63 10.54 0.64
C GLY A 28 -30.59 9.84 1.60
N LYS A 29 -31.47 8.94 1.13
CA LYS A 29 -32.38 8.16 2.01
C LYS A 29 -31.57 7.35 3.03
N LYS A 30 -31.89 7.49 4.32
CA LYS A 30 -31.31 6.72 5.42
C LYS A 30 -32.33 5.75 6.01
N ILE A 31 -31.97 4.48 6.14
CA ILE A 31 -32.81 3.43 6.75
C ILE A 31 -32.05 2.85 7.94
N LYS A 32 -32.66 2.80 9.12
CA LYS A 32 -32.04 2.22 10.31
C LYS A 32 -32.03 0.69 10.20
N LEU A 33 -30.87 0.07 10.35
CA LEU A 33 -30.73 -1.38 10.38
C LEU A 33 -30.97 -1.92 11.80
N THR A 34 -31.69 -3.04 11.91
CA THR A 34 -31.76 -3.83 13.15
C THR A 34 -30.44 -4.57 13.38
N LYS A 35 -30.16 -4.96 14.64
CA LYS A 35 -28.93 -5.70 15.00
C LYS A 35 -28.75 -6.98 14.17
N SER A 36 -29.81 -7.75 13.96
CA SER A 36 -29.79 -8.98 13.15
C SER A 36 -29.39 -8.72 11.70
N LYS A 37 -30.02 -7.73 11.04
CA LYS A 37 -29.65 -7.37 9.67
C LYS A 37 -28.23 -6.81 9.59
N SER A 38 -27.78 -6.04 10.59
CA SER A 38 -26.44 -5.45 10.58
C SER A 38 -25.31 -6.50 10.57
N GLN A 39 -25.52 -7.67 11.17
CA GLN A 39 -24.52 -8.76 11.14
C GLN A 39 -24.41 -9.40 9.75
N SER A 40 -25.51 -9.52 9.00
CA SER A 40 -25.47 -10.05 7.62
C SER A 40 -24.67 -9.17 6.65
N TYR A 41 -24.45 -7.91 7.00
CA TYR A 41 -23.64 -6.97 6.23
C TYR A 41 -22.18 -6.90 6.69
N LYS A 42 -21.76 -7.74 7.65
CA LYS A 42 -20.40 -7.74 8.20
C LYS A 42 -19.66 -9.01 7.76
N LEU A 43 -18.64 -8.84 6.91
CA LEU A 43 -17.63 -9.86 6.65
C LEU A 43 -16.42 -9.59 7.55
N THR A 44 -15.99 -10.59 8.32
CA THR A 44 -14.78 -10.50 9.15
C THR A 44 -13.96 -11.75 8.92
N GLN A 45 -12.75 -11.57 8.39
CA GLN A 45 -11.80 -12.64 8.17
C GLN A 45 -10.57 -12.38 9.04
N ARG A 46 -10.16 -13.38 9.81
CA ARG A 46 -8.88 -13.34 10.51
C ARG A 46 -7.80 -13.80 9.55
N ILE A 47 -6.82 -12.94 9.28
CA ILE A 47 -5.66 -13.27 8.45
C ILE A 47 -4.55 -13.73 9.39
N PRO A 48 -4.26 -15.05 9.48
CA PRO A 48 -3.17 -15.54 10.31
C PRO A 48 -1.84 -15.20 9.64
N HIS A 49 -1.01 -14.40 10.32
CA HIS A 49 0.33 -14.12 9.82
C HIS A 49 1.26 -15.25 10.24
N THR A 50 2.03 -15.78 9.30
CA THR A 50 3.05 -16.81 9.56
C THR A 50 4.44 -16.20 9.50
N GLU A 51 5.44 -16.83 10.13
CA GLU A 51 6.84 -16.33 10.11
C GLU A 51 7.38 -16.16 8.68
N LYS A 52 6.85 -16.89 7.71
CA LYS A 52 7.19 -16.77 6.28
C LYS A 52 6.78 -15.43 5.66
N GLU A 53 5.84 -14.70 6.26
CA GLU A 53 5.40 -13.37 5.82
C GLU A 53 6.20 -12.24 6.50
N LYS A 54 7.17 -12.59 7.35
CA LYS A 54 8.03 -11.61 8.04
C LYS A 54 9.09 -11.11 7.07
N LEU A 55 9.04 -9.81 6.74
CA LEU A 55 10.09 -9.14 5.98
C LEU A 55 11.29 -8.88 6.91
N GLU A 56 12.40 -9.56 6.68
CA GLU A 56 13.66 -9.26 7.36
C GLU A 56 14.25 -7.97 6.78
N VAL A 57 14.28 -6.93 7.59
CA VAL A 57 14.99 -5.68 7.27
C VAL A 57 16.47 -5.94 7.50
N THR A 58 17.21 -6.17 6.42
CA THR A 58 18.67 -6.22 6.47
C THR A 58 19.21 -4.81 6.32
N GLU A 59 20.13 -4.39 7.18
CA GLU A 59 20.86 -3.15 6.98
C GLU A 59 21.68 -3.27 5.70
N ILE A 60 21.28 -2.52 4.67
CA ILE A 60 22.11 -2.36 3.47
C ILE A 60 23.37 -1.67 3.96
N ARG A 61 24.49 -2.41 3.98
CA ARG A 61 25.81 -1.82 4.21
C ARG A 61 25.96 -0.71 3.19
N LYS A 62 25.92 0.54 3.65
CA LYS A 62 26.19 1.69 2.79
C LYS A 62 27.58 1.48 2.24
N ILE A 63 27.69 1.29 0.93
CA ILE A 63 28.98 1.32 0.26
C ILE A 63 29.54 2.72 0.58
N PRO A 64 30.73 2.84 1.18
CA PRO A 64 31.34 4.14 1.41
C PRO A 64 31.45 4.84 0.05
N GLN A 65 30.95 6.08 -0.01
CA GLN A 65 31.20 6.93 -1.18
C GLN A 65 32.71 7.20 -1.20
N LEU A 66 33.35 6.98 -2.35
CA LEU A 66 34.75 7.35 -2.52
C LEU A 66 34.91 8.85 -2.21
N SER A 67 35.98 9.18 -1.49
CA SER A 67 36.40 10.57 -1.34
C SER A 67 36.79 11.16 -2.70
N GLU A 68 36.87 12.49 -2.78
CA GLU A 68 37.24 13.16 -4.02
C GLU A 68 38.64 12.78 -4.51
N GLU A 69 39.57 12.56 -3.57
CA GLU A 69 40.94 12.08 -3.81
C GLU A 69 40.95 10.65 -4.37
N GLU A 70 40.25 9.72 -3.72
CA GLU A 70 40.16 8.32 -4.20
C GLU A 70 39.47 8.21 -5.57
N ARG A 71 38.55 9.14 -5.90
CA ARG A 71 37.91 9.20 -7.21
C ARG A 71 38.87 9.67 -8.30
N GLU A 72 39.66 10.70 -8.00
CA GLU A 72 40.67 11.24 -8.92
C GLU A 72 41.75 10.20 -9.21
N GLU A 73 42.27 9.51 -8.19
CA GLU A 73 43.23 8.41 -8.35
C GLU A 73 42.69 7.28 -9.25
N LEU A 74 41.39 6.97 -9.12
CA LEU A 74 40.74 5.95 -9.92
C LEU A 74 40.59 6.39 -11.38
N GLU A 75 40.22 7.65 -11.61
CA GLU A 75 40.09 8.23 -12.95
C GLU A 75 41.44 8.28 -13.68
N ASP A 76 42.52 8.66 -12.98
CA ASP A 76 43.89 8.65 -13.50
C ASP A 76 44.33 7.22 -13.88
N TYR A 77 44.12 6.25 -12.98
CA TYR A 77 44.49 4.85 -13.22
C TYR A 77 43.82 4.26 -14.47
N TYR A 78 42.52 4.50 -14.64
CA TYR A 78 41.80 4.01 -15.83
C TYR A 78 42.11 4.83 -17.09
N GLY A 79 42.46 6.11 -16.96
CA GLY A 79 42.95 6.94 -18.05
C GLY A 79 44.23 6.36 -18.65
N ASP A 80 45.23 6.10 -17.81
CA ASP A 80 46.50 5.47 -18.21
C ASP A 80 46.29 4.10 -18.86
N MET A 81 45.35 3.30 -18.33
CA MET A 81 45.04 1.98 -18.86
C MET A 81 44.41 2.06 -20.27
N LEU A 82 43.50 3.00 -20.49
CA LEU A 82 42.85 3.19 -21.79
C LEU A 82 43.82 3.73 -22.84
N GLU A 83 44.69 4.66 -22.45
CA GLU A 83 45.78 5.11 -23.31
C GLU A 83 46.67 3.94 -23.73
N GLN A 84 47.01 3.03 -22.82
CA GLN A 84 47.80 1.84 -23.19
C GLN A 84 47.07 0.88 -24.15
N MET A 85 45.74 0.78 -24.09
CA MET A 85 44.96 -0.08 -25.00
C MET A 85 44.79 0.54 -26.40
N ASP A 86 44.75 1.86 -26.51
CA ASP A 86 44.59 2.57 -27.80
C ASP A 86 45.89 2.68 -28.60
N TYR A 87 47.02 2.24 -28.03
CA TYR A 87 48.34 2.23 -28.65
C TYR A 87 48.77 0.85 -29.22
N ASP A 88 47.96 -0.19 -29.06
CA ASP A 88 48.09 -1.51 -29.72
C ASP A 88 47.07 -1.67 -30.87
#